data_AF-A0AAE5C3E5-F1
#
_entry.id   AF-A0AAE5C3E5-F1
#
_cell.length_a   1.000
_cell.length_b   1.000
_cell.length_c   1.000
_cell.angle_alpha   90.00
_cell.angle_beta   90.00
_cell.angle_gamma   90.00
#
_symmetry.space_group_name_H-M   'P 1'
#
loop_
_entity.id
_entity.type
_entity.pdbx_description
1 polymer ?
#
loop_
_entity_poly.entity_id
_entity_poly.type
_entity_poly.pdbx_seq_one_letter_code
_entity_poly.pdbx_strand_id
1 'polypeptide(L)'
;MRFFLAALAVLIGASGVAAADDMPRMMVGYYLHAFGTKTKAEQLAVVEYLSGIRDHLYWQCEYTVTVTELLDTANAMIEVQKVGQSHDEFVEWANRTPFGDMVFIGIKANPPHGALKCS
;
A
#
# COMPACT_ATOMS: atom_id res chain seq x y z
N MET A 1 -50.92 -5.02 8.97
CA MET A 1 -49.53 -5.46 8.72
C MET A 1 -49.10 -5.14 7.28
N ARG A 2 -49.08 -3.86 6.88
CA ARG A 2 -48.65 -3.45 5.51
C ARG A 2 -47.57 -2.37 5.49
N PHE A 3 -47.13 -1.91 6.67
CA PHE A 3 -46.10 -0.86 6.79
C PHE A 3 -44.70 -1.40 7.10
N PHE A 4 -44.53 -2.70 7.35
CA PHE A 4 -43.23 -3.29 7.65
C PHE A 4 -42.42 -3.71 6.42
N LEU A 5 -43.03 -3.79 5.23
CA LEU A 5 -42.34 -4.21 4.00
C LEU A 5 -41.63 -3.05 3.26
N ALA A 6 -41.96 -1.80 3.58
CA ALA A 6 -41.34 -0.64 2.93
C ALA A 6 -40.01 -0.23 3.56
N ALA A 7 -39.75 -0.61 4.83
CA ALA A 7 -38.52 -0.25 5.54
C ALA A 7 -37.30 -1.06 5.06
N LEU A 8 -37.51 -2.25 4.50
CA LEU A 8 -36.41 -3.11 4.05
C LEU A 8 -35.87 -2.72 2.66
N ALA A 9 -36.66 -2.04 1.83
CA ALA A 9 -36.24 -1.61 0.50
C ALA A 9 -35.27 -0.41 0.52
N VAL A 10 -35.25 0.38 1.59
CA VAL A 10 -34.33 1.52 1.75
C VAL A 10 -32.93 1.08 2.20
N LEU A 11 -32.79 -0.11 2.79
CA LEU A 11 -31.51 -0.65 3.26
C LEU A 11 -30.70 -1.37 2.17
N ILE A 12 -31.27 -1.56 0.97
CA ILE A 12 -30.56 -2.16 -0.18
C ILE A 12 -29.88 -1.07 -1.05
N GLY A 13 -30.12 0.20 -0.74
CA GLY A 13 -29.68 1.35 -1.54
C GLY A 13 -28.31 1.93 -1.21
N ALA A 14 -27.39 1.19 -0.57
CA ALA A 14 -26.08 1.74 -0.21
C ALA A 14 -24.88 0.79 -0.32
N SER A 15 -25.00 -0.36 -1.00
CA SER A 15 -23.81 -0.97 -1.61
C SER A 15 -23.56 -0.31 -2.95
N GLY A 16 -23.31 1.01 -2.90
CA GLY A 16 -22.47 1.65 -3.89
C GLY A 16 -21.11 1.00 -3.75
N VAL A 17 -20.92 -0.12 -4.43
CA VAL A 17 -19.60 -0.65 -4.74
C VAL A 17 -18.99 0.44 -5.62
N ALA A 18 -18.38 1.43 -4.97
CA ALA A 18 -17.44 2.32 -5.60
C ALA A 18 -16.31 1.39 -6.07
N ALA A 19 -16.48 0.90 -7.30
CA ALA A 19 -15.45 0.21 -8.03
C ALA A 19 -14.23 1.15 -8.02
N ALA A 20 -13.20 0.73 -7.29
CA ALA A 20 -11.81 1.15 -7.41
C ALA A 20 -11.63 2.55 -8.03
N ASP A 21 -11.85 3.61 -7.25
CA ASP A 21 -10.98 4.77 -7.43
C ASP A 21 -9.59 4.24 -7.05
N ASP A 22 -8.78 3.93 -8.06
CA ASP A 22 -7.38 3.55 -7.88
C ASP A 22 -6.79 4.53 -6.87
N MET A 23 -6.52 4.09 -5.64
CA MET A 23 -5.86 4.93 -4.66
C MET A 23 -4.63 5.51 -5.35
N PRO A 24 -4.44 6.84 -5.33
CA PRO A 24 -3.35 7.45 -6.07
C PRO A 24 -2.05 6.73 -5.70
N ARG A 25 -1.36 6.20 -6.71
CA ARG A 25 -0.14 5.43 -6.51
C ARG A 25 0.86 6.31 -5.80
N MET A 26 1.16 5.99 -4.54
CA MET A 26 2.18 6.67 -3.79
C MET A 26 3.53 6.43 -4.46
N MET A 27 4.29 7.49 -4.72
CA MET A 27 5.62 7.38 -5.32
C MET A 27 6.69 7.25 -4.24
N VAL A 28 7.82 6.62 -4.56
CA VAL A 28 8.96 6.49 -3.63
C VAL A 28 9.44 7.88 -3.18
N GLY A 29 9.42 8.88 -4.06
CA GLY A 29 9.77 10.27 -3.72
C GLY A 29 8.88 10.87 -2.62
N TYR A 30 7.56 10.59 -2.65
CA TYR A 30 6.65 11.03 -1.60
C TYR A 30 6.93 10.32 -0.27
N TYR A 31 7.18 9.01 -0.31
CA TYR A 31 7.57 8.24 0.88
C TYR A 31 8.84 8.81 1.54
N LEU A 32 9.89 9.02 0.74
CA LEU A 32 11.16 9.57 1.22
C LEU A 32 10.98 10.98 1.79
N HIS A 33 10.14 11.79 1.16
CA HIS A 33 9.77 13.12 1.67
C HIS A 33 9.08 13.02 3.04
N ALA A 34 8.02 12.23 3.16
CA ALA A 34 7.23 12.10 4.38
C ALA A 34 8.06 11.71 5.61
N PHE A 35 9.04 10.81 5.44
CA PHE A 35 9.94 10.40 6.52
C PHE A 35 11.15 11.32 6.71
N GLY A 36 11.53 12.07 5.66
CA GLY A 36 12.58 13.09 5.73
C GLY A 36 12.14 14.37 6.44
N THR A 37 10.93 14.86 6.16
CA THR A 37 10.34 16.07 6.76
C THR A 37 9.76 15.81 8.16
N LYS A 38 9.50 14.55 8.50
CA LYS A 38 8.93 14.10 9.78
C LYS A 38 7.57 14.73 10.09
N THR A 39 6.78 15.04 9.07
CA THR A 39 5.41 15.51 9.29
C THR A 39 4.52 14.33 9.68
N LYS A 40 3.78 14.46 10.78
CA LYS A 40 2.91 13.37 11.25
C LYS A 40 1.81 13.01 10.25
N ALA A 41 1.30 14.01 9.51
CA ALA A 41 0.24 13.81 8.54
C ALA A 41 0.71 13.00 7.32
N GLU A 42 1.88 13.31 6.76
CA GLU A 42 2.41 12.55 5.61
C GLU A 42 2.87 11.16 6.03
N GLN A 43 3.46 11.02 7.22
CA GLN A 43 3.79 9.71 7.78
C GLN A 43 2.54 8.85 7.99
N LEU A 44 1.46 9.44 8.49
CA LEU A 44 0.17 8.75 8.62
C LEU A 44 -0.35 8.29 7.26
N ALA A 45 -0.27 9.13 6.23
CA ALA A 45 -0.69 8.76 4.88
C ALA A 45 0.09 7.54 4.33
N VAL A 46 1.39 7.44 4.60
CA VAL A 46 2.18 6.23 4.26
C VAL A 46 1.67 5.01 5.03
N VAL A 47 1.42 5.14 6.32
CA VAL A 47 0.92 4.03 7.16
C VAL A 47 -0.46 3.57 6.71
N GLU A 48 -1.35 4.48 6.35
CA GLU A 48 -2.68 4.18 5.82
C GLU A 48 -2.59 3.47 4.47
N TYR A 49 -1.73 3.96 3.57
CA TYR A 49 -1.47 3.32 2.28
C TYR A 49 -0.98 1.87 2.45
N LEU A 50 -0.02 1.64 3.34
CA LEU A 50 0.50 0.31 3.64
C LEU A 50 -0.50 -0.59 4.38
N SER A 51 -1.37 -0.01 5.21
CA SER A 51 -2.46 -0.76 5.84
C SER A 51 -3.43 -1.30 4.79
N GLY A 52 -3.72 -0.51 3.74
CA GLY A 52 -4.50 -0.99 2.59
C GLY A 52 -3.83 -2.15 1.86
N ILE A 53 -2.51 -2.09 1.64
CA ILE A 53 -1.74 -3.21 1.04
C ILE A 53 -1.77 -4.44 1.94
N ARG A 54 -1.54 -4.28 3.25
CA ARG A 54 -1.61 -5.38 4.22
C ARG A 54 -2.96 -6.07 4.16
N ASP A 55 -4.04 -5.31 4.21
CA ASP A 55 -5.39 -5.84 4.23
C ASP A 55 -5.69 -6.55 2.90
N HIS A 56 -5.25 -5.98 1.77
CA HIS A 56 -5.35 -6.64 0.48
C HIS A 56 -4.61 -7.99 0.44
N LEU A 57 -3.37 -8.05 0.93
CA LEU A 57 -2.57 -9.28 1.01
C LEU A 57 -3.25 -10.36 1.88
N TYR A 58 -3.86 -9.94 2.98
CA TYR A 58 -4.63 -10.84 3.83
C TYR A 58 -5.88 -11.38 3.09
N TRP A 59 -6.70 -10.48 2.53
CA TRP A 59 -7.98 -10.87 1.92
C TRP A 59 -7.84 -11.65 0.62
N GLN A 60 -6.86 -11.33 -0.21
CA GLN A 60 -6.67 -11.99 -1.49
C GLN A 60 -5.78 -13.23 -1.41
N CYS A 61 -4.84 -13.26 -0.45
CA CYS A 61 -3.76 -14.24 -0.48
C CYS A 61 -3.57 -14.99 0.83
N GLU A 62 -4.43 -14.75 1.82
CA GLU A 62 -4.32 -15.27 3.19
C GLU A 62 -2.94 -14.99 3.81
N TYR A 63 -2.30 -13.90 3.37
CA TYR A 63 -0.94 -13.58 3.74
C TYR A 63 -0.93 -12.54 4.87
N THR A 64 -0.59 -13.01 6.08
CA THR A 64 -0.55 -12.16 7.27
C THR A 64 0.81 -11.48 7.38
N VAL A 65 0.81 -10.15 7.40
CA VAL A 65 1.99 -9.30 7.56
C VAL A 65 1.63 -8.06 8.36
N THR A 66 2.63 -7.41 8.92
CA THR A 66 2.51 -6.13 9.61
C THR A 66 2.92 -4.97 8.70
N VAL A 67 2.42 -3.76 8.97
CA VAL A 67 2.85 -2.55 8.24
C VAL A 67 4.36 -2.32 8.38
N THR A 68 4.93 -2.63 9.54
CA THR A 68 6.38 -2.54 9.78
C THR A 68 7.16 -3.46 8.84
N GLU A 69 6.73 -4.71 8.68
CA GLU A 69 7.38 -5.64 7.75
C GLU A 69 7.28 -5.14 6.30
N LEU A 70 6.15 -4.56 5.90
CA LEU A 70 6.02 -3.95 4.57
C LEU A 70 6.99 -2.77 4.38
N LEU A 71 7.15 -1.93 5.41
CA LEU A 71 8.12 -0.82 5.40
C LEU A 71 9.56 -1.32 5.27
N ASP A 72 9.96 -2.28 6.11
CA ASP A 72 11.32 -2.84 6.11
C ASP A 72 11.67 -3.44 4.75
N THR A 73 10.69 -4.14 4.17
CA THR A 73 10.81 -4.77 2.87
C THR A 73 10.98 -3.74 1.74
N ALA A 74 10.19 -2.67 1.76
CA ALA A 74 10.33 -1.59 0.78
C ALA A 74 11.66 -0.82 0.95
N ASN A 75 12.07 -0.55 2.19
CA ASN A 75 13.32 0.12 2.51
C ASN A 75 14.54 -0.66 2.01
N ALA A 76 14.55 -1.98 2.19
CA ALA A 76 15.61 -2.82 1.66
C ALA A 76 15.75 -2.67 0.14
N MET A 77 14.63 -2.62 -0.60
CA MET A 77 14.66 -2.46 -2.06
C MET A 77 15.07 -1.05 -2.50
N ILE A 78 14.64 -0.02 -1.78
CA ILE A 78 15.04 1.37 -2.04
C ILE A 78 16.54 1.54 -1.81
N GLU A 79 17.10 0.98 -0.73
CA GLU A 79 18.54 1.07 -0.46
C GLU A 79 19.36 0.32 -1.52
N VAL A 80 18.89 -0.84 -2.00
CA VAL A 80 19.53 -1.52 -3.14
C VAL A 80 19.57 -0.62 -4.38
N GLN A 81 18.47 0.07 -4.69
CA GLN A 81 18.43 0.99 -5.83
C GLN A 81 19.34 2.20 -5.66
N LYS A 82 19.39 2.75 -4.45
CA LYS A 82 20.21 3.92 -4.11
C LYS A 82 21.72 3.66 -4.24
N VAL A 83 22.19 2.45 -3.90
CA VAL A 83 23.62 2.09 -3.99
C VAL A 83 24.06 1.94 -5.45
N GLY A 84 23.14 1.62 -6.37
CA GLY A 84 23.45 1.37 -7.78
C GLY A 84 23.42 2.58 -8.70
N GLN A 85 23.07 3.77 -8.19
CA GLN A 85 22.75 4.95 -8.99
C GLN A 85 23.44 6.21 -8.46
N SER A 86 23.68 7.19 -9.32
CA SER A 86 24.04 8.54 -8.87
C SER A 86 22.86 9.20 -8.13
N HIS A 87 23.13 10.31 -7.43
CA HIS A 87 22.07 11.02 -6.70
C HIS A 87 20.94 11.49 -7.61
N ASP A 88 21.28 12.08 -8.76
CA ASP A 88 20.27 12.64 -9.68
C ASP A 88 19.44 11.53 -10.33
N GLU A 89 20.07 10.43 -10.72
CA GLU A 89 19.39 9.23 -11.23
C GLU A 89 18.43 8.64 -10.19
N PHE A 90 18.88 8.54 -8.94
CA PHE A 90 18.05 8.05 -7.84
C PHE A 90 16.84 8.95 -7.58
N VAL A 91 17.02 10.28 -7.64
CA VAL A 91 15.91 11.24 -7.47
C VAL A 91 14.91 11.11 -8.62
N GLU A 92 15.37 11.00 -9.87
CA GLU A 92 14.47 10.78 -11.01
C GLU A 92 13.70 9.46 -10.87
N TRP A 93 14.41 8.38 -10.54
CA TRP A 93 13.83 7.08 -10.28
C TRP A 93 12.76 7.14 -9.18
N ALA A 94 13.08 7.74 -8.02
CA ALA A 94 12.17 7.83 -6.89
C ALA A 94 10.87 8.58 -7.24
N ASN A 95 10.95 9.60 -8.09
CA ASN A 95 9.79 10.38 -8.53
C ASN A 95 8.93 9.66 -9.59
N ARG A 96 9.43 8.58 -10.20
CA ARG A 96 8.75 7.83 -11.26
C ARG A 96 8.39 6.39 -10.87
N THR A 97 8.85 5.93 -9.72
CA THR A 97 8.57 4.59 -9.22
C THR A 97 7.46 4.59 -8.16
N PRO A 98 6.40 3.80 -8.35
CA PRO A 98 5.42 3.54 -7.30
C PRO A 98 6.06 2.88 -6.07
N PHE A 99 5.81 3.42 -4.89
CA PHE A 99 6.25 2.88 -3.62
C PHE A 99 5.70 1.47 -3.36
N GLY A 100 4.46 1.21 -3.78
CA GLY A 100 3.86 -0.13 -3.72
C GLY A 100 4.71 -1.20 -4.43
N ASP A 101 5.38 -0.86 -5.54
CA ASP A 101 6.23 -1.82 -6.26
C ASP A 101 7.41 -2.27 -5.40
N MET A 102 7.98 -1.38 -4.58
CA MET A 102 9.08 -1.73 -3.66
C MET A 102 8.61 -2.70 -2.59
N VAL A 103 7.39 -2.52 -2.10
CA VAL A 103 6.76 -3.45 -1.15
C VAL A 103 6.60 -4.84 -1.79
N PHE A 104 5.98 -4.93 -2.96
CA PHE A 104 5.72 -6.22 -3.60
C PHE A 104 6.99 -6.92 -4.10
N ILE A 105 7.95 -6.18 -4.66
CA ILE A 105 9.25 -6.73 -5.08
C ILE A 105 9.97 -7.30 -3.87
N GLY A 106 10.05 -6.54 -2.77
CA GLY A 106 10.75 -7.01 -1.59
C GLY A 106 10.06 -8.22 -0.95
N ILE A 107 8.72 -8.27 -0.91
CA ILE A 107 7.99 -9.42 -0.34
C ILE A 107 8.26 -10.66 -1.18
N LYS A 108 8.30 -10.54 -2.51
CA LYS A 108 8.63 -11.66 -3.40
C LYS A 108 10.09 -12.11 -3.23
N ALA A 109 11.01 -11.17 -3.02
CA ALA A 109 12.43 -11.46 -2.85
C ALA A 109 12.74 -12.12 -1.50
N ASN A 110 12.12 -11.65 -0.42
CA ASN A 110 12.35 -12.15 0.94
C ASN A 110 11.05 -12.09 1.76
N PRO A 111 10.15 -13.06 1.60
CA PRO A 111 8.85 -13.02 2.25
C PRO A 111 8.97 -13.28 3.76
N PRO A 112 8.48 -12.37 4.63
CA PRO A 112 8.58 -12.52 6.09
C PRO A 112 8.02 -13.83 6.66
N HIS A 113 6.91 -14.34 6.09
CA HIS A 113 6.16 -15.48 6.62
C HIS A 113 6.02 -16.62 5.61
N GLY A 114 6.99 -16.74 4.70
CA GLY A 114 6.98 -17.73 3.63
C GLY A 114 6.26 -17.26 2.35
N ALA A 115 6.29 -18.07 1.30
CA ALA A 115 5.91 -17.61 -0.04
C ALA A 115 4.49 -17.03 -0.12
N LEU A 116 4.40 -15.87 -0.76
CA LEU A 116 3.13 -15.23 -1.11
C LEU A 116 2.37 -16.09 -2.14
N LYS A 117 1.12 -16.45 -1.84
CA LYS A 117 0.31 -17.37 -2.66
C LYS A 117 -0.70 -16.68 -3.59
N CYS A 118 -0.59 -15.37 -3.80
CA CYS A 118 -1.47 -14.65 -4.72
C CYS A 118 -1.30 -15.18 -6.15
N SER A 119 -2.41 -15.55 -6.81
CA SER A 119 -2.47 -15.95 -8.23
C SER A 119 -2.48 -14.75 -9.16
#